data_AF-A0A813KXH5-F1
#
_entry.id   AF-A0A813KXH5-F1
#
_cell.length_a   1.000
_cell.length_b   1.000
_cell.length_c   1.000
_cell.angle_alpha   90.00
_cell.angle_beta   90.00
_cell.angle_gamma   90.00
#
_symmetry.space_group_name_H-M   'P 1'
#
loop_
_entity.id
_entity.type
_entity.pdbx_description
1 polymer ?
#
loop_
_entity_poly.entity_id
_entity_poly.type
_entity_poly.pdbx_seq_one_letter_code
_entity_poly.pdbx_strand_id
1 'polypeptide(L)'
;MRTLIAQHAPTPWLRQSLTSRHSRQLGSLGGGNHFVELVYDEEDRVWMMLHSGSRNIGNVTAQHYDEVAAKQSGGRKEALAFLRIKSKEGQHYLTDMEFCQSYASENRRFMMETFAEVVKKETGRDTLWDQMVNIHHNYCECEQCRYYDGSGGGQWREEQLWVTRKGATSAKSGQLGIIPGSMGTGSYIVRGKGQPDSWQSCSHGAGRSMSRSAAFRNVDPKTFAGHMKERGIVWDSNYADKVRDEAPMAYKDLGVVMRNQQDLVEVVHYLQPLINMKGW
;
A
#
# COMPACT_ATOMS: atom_id res chain seq x y z
N MET A 1 0.37 -18.31 -10.70
CA MET A 1 -0.10 -19.06 -9.50
C MET A 1 0.74 -20.31 -9.21
N ARG A 2 0.83 -21.32 -10.10
CA ARG A 2 1.64 -22.53 -9.83
C ARG A 2 3.10 -22.22 -9.51
N THR A 3 3.74 -21.37 -10.31
CA THR A 3 5.12 -20.89 -10.09
C THR A 3 5.26 -20.17 -8.75
N LEU A 4 4.33 -19.26 -8.43
CA LEU A 4 4.31 -18.52 -7.17
C LEU A 4 4.25 -19.46 -5.95
N ILE A 5 3.41 -20.49 -5.98
CA ILE A 5 3.31 -21.51 -4.91
C ILE A 5 4.60 -22.33 -4.79
N ALA A 6 5.28 -22.60 -5.91
CA ALA A 6 6.52 -23.37 -5.89
C ALA A 6 7.69 -22.56 -5.29
N GLN A 7 7.74 -21.25 -5.54
CA GLN A 7 8.79 -20.35 -5.05
C GLN A 7 8.54 -19.90 -3.61
N HIS A 8 7.27 -19.66 -3.26
CA HIS A 8 6.83 -19.25 -1.93
C HIS A 8 5.76 -20.23 -1.48
N ALA A 9 6.14 -21.26 -0.73
CA ALA A 9 5.19 -22.28 -0.31
C ALA A 9 4.32 -21.75 0.83
N PRO A 10 2.99 -21.55 0.63
CA PRO A 10 2.10 -21.22 1.72
C PRO A 10 1.88 -22.45 2.62
N THR A 11 1.31 -22.23 3.80
CA THR A 11 0.90 -23.33 4.67
C THR A 11 -0.15 -24.23 4.01
N PRO A 12 -0.34 -25.48 4.48
CA PRO A 12 -1.40 -26.34 3.97
C PRO A 12 -2.79 -25.71 4.05
N TRP A 13 -3.06 -24.92 5.09
CA TRP A 13 -4.34 -24.24 5.27
C TRP A 13 -4.58 -23.21 4.14
N LEU A 14 -3.63 -22.30 3.91
CA LEU A 14 -3.80 -21.29 2.88
C LEU A 14 -3.87 -21.94 1.50
N ARG A 15 -3.02 -22.95 1.23
CA ARG A 15 -3.05 -23.71 -0.02
C ARG A 15 -4.42 -24.33 -0.31
N GLN A 16 -5.08 -24.91 0.69
CA GLN A 16 -6.42 -25.48 0.56
C GLN A 16 -7.50 -24.40 0.40
N SER A 17 -7.27 -23.21 0.95
CA SER A 17 -8.17 -22.06 0.82
C SER A 17 -8.10 -21.39 -0.56
N LEU A 18 -7.11 -21.73 -1.39
CA LEU A 18 -6.97 -21.16 -2.74
C LEU A 18 -8.02 -21.70 -3.70
N THR A 19 -8.89 -20.82 -4.19
CA THR A 19 -9.83 -21.11 -5.28
C THR A 19 -9.37 -20.53 -6.63
N SER A 20 -10.10 -20.88 -7.70
CA SER A 20 -9.89 -20.30 -9.05
C SER A 20 -10.05 -18.77 -9.08
N ARG A 21 -10.80 -18.19 -8.13
CA ARG A 21 -10.93 -16.74 -7.95
C ARG A 21 -9.56 -16.09 -7.72
N HIS A 22 -8.73 -16.66 -6.85
CA HIS A 22 -7.41 -16.08 -6.52
C HIS A 22 -6.47 -16.09 -7.73
N SER A 23 -6.56 -17.12 -8.57
CA SER A 23 -5.82 -17.16 -9.84
C SER A 23 -6.32 -16.10 -10.82
N ARG A 24 -7.64 -15.91 -10.94
CA ARG A 24 -8.25 -14.89 -11.83
C ARG A 24 -8.04 -13.44 -11.36
N GLN A 25 -7.78 -13.23 -10.07
CA GLN A 25 -7.52 -11.91 -9.51
C GLN A 25 -6.05 -11.46 -9.67
N LEU A 26 -5.15 -12.35 -10.06
CA LEU A 26 -3.75 -12.01 -10.28
C LEU A 26 -3.63 -11.17 -11.56
N GLY A 27 -2.97 -10.01 -11.47
CA GLY A 27 -2.96 -8.99 -12.52
C GLY A 27 -4.20 -8.09 -12.52
N SER A 28 -4.94 -7.98 -11.40
CA SER A 28 -6.11 -7.11 -11.30
C SER A 28 -5.93 -5.99 -10.28
N LEU A 29 -6.50 -4.82 -10.59
CA LEU A 29 -6.41 -3.63 -9.75
C LEU A 29 -7.32 -3.73 -8.52
N GLY A 30 -8.60 -3.98 -8.83
CA GLY A 30 -9.81 -4.02 -8.01
C GLY A 30 -10.08 -2.85 -7.07
N GLY A 31 -11.15 -2.95 -6.27
CA GLY A 31 -11.77 -1.78 -5.63
C GLY A 31 -11.00 -1.11 -4.48
N GLY A 32 -11.59 -0.01 -3.99
CA GLY A 32 -11.12 0.79 -2.87
C GLY A 32 -10.14 1.88 -3.28
N ASN A 33 -9.07 2.06 -2.50
CA ASN A 33 -8.04 3.07 -2.78
C ASN A 33 -6.99 2.62 -3.80
N HIS A 34 -7.22 1.52 -4.51
CA HIS A 34 -6.33 1.05 -5.57
C HIS A 34 -6.55 1.84 -6.87
N PHE A 35 -5.46 2.12 -7.57
CA PHE A 35 -5.48 2.91 -8.80
C PHE A 35 -4.27 2.61 -9.71
N VAL A 36 -4.41 2.98 -10.98
CA VAL A 36 -3.33 3.19 -11.93
C VAL A 36 -3.34 4.66 -12.33
N GLU A 37 -2.18 5.31 -12.32
CA GLU A 37 -2.03 6.70 -12.71
C GLU A 37 -0.89 6.89 -13.70
N LEU A 38 -1.11 7.76 -14.68
CA LEU A 38 -0.04 8.40 -15.44
C LEU A 38 0.17 9.77 -14.80
N VAL A 39 1.38 10.05 -14.33
CA VAL A 39 1.70 11.27 -13.58
C VAL A 39 2.93 11.95 -14.19
N TYR A 40 3.13 13.23 -13.92
CA TYR A 40 4.36 13.95 -14.30
C TYR A 40 5.01 14.61 -13.09
N ASP A 41 6.33 14.75 -13.11
CA ASP A 41 7.08 15.44 -12.07
C ASP A 41 7.35 16.91 -12.39
N GLU A 42 8.07 17.59 -11.49
CA GLU A 42 8.46 18.99 -11.64
C GLU A 42 9.39 19.30 -12.84
N GLU A 43 9.93 18.27 -13.50
CA GLU A 43 10.75 18.36 -14.72
C GLU A 43 9.97 17.89 -15.97
N ASP A 44 8.63 17.78 -15.87
CA ASP A 44 7.75 17.27 -16.92
C ASP A 44 8.07 15.83 -17.36
N ARG A 45 8.79 15.04 -16.54
CA ARG A 45 9.00 13.61 -16.82
C ARG A 45 7.73 12.85 -16.47
N VAL A 46 7.33 11.95 -17.35
CA VAL A 46 6.13 11.13 -17.17
C VAL A 46 6.48 9.81 -16.48
N TRP A 47 5.73 9.50 -15.42
CA TRP A 47 5.85 8.30 -14.61
C TRP A 47 4.57 7.47 -14.67
N MET A 48 4.73 6.16 -14.51
CA MET A 48 3.63 5.22 -14.33
C MET A 48 3.55 4.82 -12.86
N MET A 49 2.41 5.09 -12.23
CA MET A 49 2.18 4.78 -10.82
C MET A 49 1.05 3.77 -10.67
N LEU A 50 1.24 2.79 -9.77
CA LEU A 50 0.29 1.72 -9.51
C LEU A 50 0.17 1.50 -8.01
N HIS A 51 -1.06 1.50 -7.52
CA HIS A 51 -1.37 1.16 -6.14
C HIS A 51 -2.32 -0.04 -6.11
N SER A 52 -1.79 -1.21 -5.72
CA SER A 52 -2.57 -2.43 -5.52
C SER A 52 -1.91 -3.37 -4.50
N GLY A 53 -2.70 -4.29 -3.96
CA GLY A 53 -2.28 -5.24 -2.93
C GLY A 53 -2.47 -6.71 -3.32
N SER A 54 -2.53 -7.56 -2.30
CA SER A 54 -2.70 -9.01 -2.40
C SER A 54 -4.14 -9.44 -2.70
N ARG A 55 -5.01 -8.54 -3.18
CA ARG A 55 -6.41 -8.84 -3.52
C ARG A 55 -7.15 -9.59 -2.39
N ASN A 56 -8.07 -10.49 -2.71
CA ASN A 56 -8.88 -11.18 -1.69
C ASN A 56 -8.09 -12.20 -0.87
N ILE A 57 -6.99 -12.75 -1.39
CA ILE A 57 -6.21 -13.76 -0.67
C ILE A 57 -5.61 -13.19 0.62
N GLY A 58 -5.06 -11.98 0.60
CA GLY A 58 -4.57 -11.34 1.82
C GLY A 58 -5.68 -11.05 2.84
N ASN A 59 -6.88 -10.69 2.37
CA ASN A 59 -8.03 -10.47 3.25
C ASN A 59 -8.48 -11.76 3.96
N VAL A 60 -8.61 -12.87 3.21
CA VAL A 60 -8.98 -14.18 3.79
C VAL A 60 -7.92 -14.67 4.77
N THR A 61 -6.64 -14.46 4.44
CA THR A 61 -5.50 -14.78 5.32
C THR A 61 -5.56 -13.96 6.61
N ALA A 62 -5.74 -12.64 6.52
CA ALA A 62 -5.86 -11.79 7.70
C ALA A 62 -7.06 -12.15 8.58
N GLN A 63 -8.22 -12.43 7.98
CA GLN A 63 -9.41 -12.85 8.70
C GLN A 63 -9.17 -14.16 9.46
N HIS A 64 -8.57 -15.16 8.82
CA HIS A 64 -8.25 -16.44 9.46
C HIS A 64 -7.35 -16.26 10.69
N TYR A 65 -6.22 -15.56 10.53
CA TYR A 65 -5.27 -15.39 11.63
C TYR A 65 -5.80 -14.47 12.73
N ASP A 66 -6.69 -13.52 12.43
CA ASP A 66 -7.40 -12.75 13.46
C ASP A 66 -8.32 -13.66 14.31
N GLU A 67 -9.01 -14.64 13.71
CA GLU A 67 -9.80 -15.60 14.51
C GLU A 67 -8.91 -16.51 15.36
N VAL A 68 -7.78 -16.96 14.81
CA VAL A 68 -6.81 -17.80 15.54
C VAL A 68 -6.23 -17.02 16.72
N ALA A 69 -5.83 -15.77 16.47
CA ALA A 69 -5.31 -14.87 17.49
C ALA A 69 -6.33 -14.59 18.59
N ALA A 70 -7.60 -14.34 18.22
CA ALA A 70 -8.66 -14.08 19.20
C ALA A 70 -8.85 -15.29 20.13
N LYS A 71 -8.85 -16.51 19.58
CA LYS A 71 -8.94 -17.75 20.37
C LYS A 71 -7.76 -17.94 21.32
N GLN A 72 -6.54 -17.68 20.86
CA GLN A 72 -5.33 -17.92 21.66
C GLN A 72 -5.07 -16.86 22.73
N SER A 73 -5.37 -15.60 22.43
CA SER A 73 -5.18 -14.48 23.35
C SER A 73 -6.32 -14.30 24.34
N GLY A 74 -7.42 -15.05 24.20
CA GLY A 74 -8.66 -14.84 24.96
C GLY A 74 -9.37 -13.53 24.60
N GLY A 75 -8.99 -12.93 23.47
CA GLY A 75 -9.54 -11.67 22.98
C GLY A 75 -10.73 -11.85 22.05
N ARG A 76 -11.12 -10.75 21.42
CA ARG A 76 -12.12 -10.73 20.34
C ARG A 76 -11.43 -10.39 19.02
N LYS A 77 -12.06 -10.79 17.91
CA LYS A 77 -11.67 -10.32 16.58
C LYS A 77 -11.62 -8.80 16.55
N GLU A 78 -10.67 -8.26 15.79
CA GLU A 78 -10.47 -6.82 15.63
C GLU A 78 -10.19 -6.06 16.96
N ALA A 79 -9.88 -6.77 18.04
CA ALA A 79 -9.65 -6.20 19.37
C ALA A 79 -8.20 -6.40 19.85
N LEU A 80 -7.23 -6.15 18.96
CA LEU A 80 -5.78 -6.30 19.23
C LEU A 80 -5.38 -7.70 19.70
N ALA A 81 -6.09 -8.73 19.23
CA ALA A 81 -5.67 -10.11 19.41
C ALA A 81 -4.31 -10.35 18.75
N PHE A 82 -3.49 -11.21 19.36
CA PHE A 82 -2.12 -11.45 18.89
C PHE A 82 -1.75 -12.93 18.88
N LEU A 83 -0.78 -13.26 18.03
CA LEU A 83 -0.12 -14.56 18.00
C LEU A 83 1.29 -14.41 18.56
N ARG A 84 1.73 -15.37 19.37
CA ARG A 84 3.13 -15.43 19.78
C ARG A 84 3.96 -15.84 18.58
N ILE A 85 4.95 -15.04 18.18
CA ILE A 85 5.78 -15.33 16.99
C ILE A 85 6.39 -16.73 17.04
N LYS A 86 6.89 -17.18 18.20
CA LYS A 86 7.50 -18.52 18.36
C LYS A 86 6.51 -19.68 18.42
N SER A 87 5.20 -19.42 18.43
CA SER A 87 4.17 -20.47 18.36
C SER A 87 4.06 -21.02 16.94
N LYS A 88 3.48 -22.22 16.82
CA LYS A 88 3.17 -22.82 15.51
C LYS A 88 2.31 -21.89 14.66
N GLU A 89 1.27 -21.31 15.25
CA GLU A 89 0.33 -20.41 14.57
C GLU A 89 0.99 -19.08 14.18
N GLY A 90 1.89 -18.56 15.02
CA GLY A 90 2.70 -17.40 14.70
C GLY A 90 3.61 -17.63 13.49
N GLN A 91 4.32 -18.77 13.44
CA GLN A 91 5.15 -19.12 12.29
C GLN A 91 4.32 -19.34 11.02
N HIS A 92 3.17 -20.02 11.15
CA HIS A 92 2.24 -20.18 10.03
C HIS A 92 1.75 -18.85 9.46
N TYR A 93 1.38 -17.90 10.35
CA TYR A 93 0.99 -16.54 9.93
C TYR A 93 2.10 -15.87 9.12
N LEU A 94 3.35 -15.95 9.58
CA LEU A 94 4.48 -15.34 8.88
C LEU A 94 4.68 -15.94 7.48
N THR A 95 4.62 -17.27 7.36
CA THR A 95 4.71 -17.97 6.07
C THR A 95 3.59 -17.54 5.11
N ASP A 96 2.35 -17.49 5.58
CA ASP A 96 1.21 -17.13 4.74
C ASP A 96 1.16 -15.63 4.40
N MET A 97 1.62 -14.77 5.31
CA MET A 97 1.82 -13.35 5.06
C MET A 97 2.89 -13.14 3.99
N GLU A 98 4.02 -13.84 4.05
CA GLU A 98 5.06 -13.78 3.01
C GLU A 98 4.50 -14.20 1.65
N PHE A 99 3.72 -15.29 1.59
CA PHE A 99 3.02 -15.66 0.35
C PHE A 99 2.12 -14.55 -0.18
N CYS A 100 1.36 -13.89 0.70
CA CYS A 100 0.50 -12.76 0.33
C CYS A 100 1.31 -11.56 -0.19
N GLN A 101 2.49 -11.29 0.38
CA GLN A 101 3.40 -10.25 -0.11
C GLN A 101 3.93 -10.58 -1.51
N SER A 102 4.39 -11.82 -1.74
CA SER A 102 4.83 -12.27 -3.06
C SER A 102 3.69 -12.23 -4.09
N TYR A 103 2.47 -12.63 -3.70
CA TYR A 103 1.29 -12.49 -4.55
C TYR A 103 1.02 -11.02 -4.90
N ALA A 104 1.12 -10.09 -3.94
CA ALA A 104 0.93 -8.66 -4.19
C ALA A 104 2.00 -8.10 -5.12
N SER A 105 3.26 -8.52 -4.95
CA SER A 105 4.37 -8.12 -5.83
C SER A 105 4.12 -8.58 -7.27
N GLU A 106 3.78 -9.86 -7.46
CA GLU A 106 3.45 -10.41 -8.78
C GLU A 106 2.21 -9.74 -9.39
N ASN A 107 1.19 -9.47 -8.58
CA ASN A 107 0.01 -8.73 -9.03
C ASN A 107 0.38 -7.35 -9.59
N ARG A 108 1.26 -6.60 -8.87
CA ARG A 108 1.75 -5.31 -9.33
C ARG A 108 2.64 -5.43 -10.58
N ARG A 109 3.53 -6.43 -10.62
CA ARG A 109 4.41 -6.69 -11.76
C ARG A 109 3.62 -6.89 -13.05
N PHE A 110 2.65 -7.80 -13.05
CA PHE A 110 1.81 -8.05 -14.23
C PHE A 110 1.07 -6.79 -14.69
N MET A 111 0.47 -6.04 -13.76
CA MET A 111 -0.23 -4.81 -14.11
C MET A 111 0.71 -3.72 -14.65
N MET A 112 1.90 -3.58 -14.07
CA MET A 112 2.87 -2.57 -14.52
C MET A 112 3.44 -2.92 -15.89
N GLU A 113 3.71 -4.20 -16.17
CA GLU A 113 4.11 -4.68 -17.50
C GLU A 113 3.02 -4.38 -18.54
N THR A 114 1.77 -4.72 -18.26
CA THR A 114 0.64 -4.38 -19.15
C THR A 114 0.49 -2.87 -19.33
N PHE A 115 0.67 -2.07 -18.28
CA PHE A 115 0.58 -0.63 -18.37
C PHE A 115 1.69 -0.05 -19.25
N ALA A 116 2.93 -0.52 -19.08
CA ALA A 116 4.07 -0.15 -19.91
C ALA A 116 3.86 -0.50 -21.39
N GLU A 117 3.28 -1.67 -21.69
CA GLU A 117 2.93 -2.07 -23.06
C GLU A 117 1.92 -1.12 -23.70
N VAL A 118 0.88 -0.72 -22.97
CA VAL A 118 -0.12 0.24 -23.45
C VAL A 118 0.52 1.60 -23.70
N VAL A 119 1.30 2.13 -22.76
CA VAL A 119 1.99 3.42 -22.92
C VAL A 119 2.95 3.39 -24.12
N LYS A 120 3.72 2.31 -24.28
CA LYS A 120 4.61 2.14 -25.43
C LYS A 120 3.84 2.13 -26.74
N LYS A 121 2.71 1.43 -26.81
CA LYS A 121 1.88 1.37 -28.02
C LYS A 121 1.36 2.75 -28.42
N GLU A 122 0.88 3.54 -27.45
CA GLU A 122 0.27 4.85 -27.71
C GLU A 122 1.31 5.97 -27.93
N THR A 123 2.51 5.86 -27.39
CA THR A 123 3.54 6.92 -27.43
C THR A 123 4.77 6.59 -28.27
N GLY A 124 4.99 5.32 -28.61
CA GLY A 124 6.22 4.83 -29.23
C GLY A 124 7.45 4.83 -28.31
N ARG A 125 7.29 5.14 -27.01
CA ARG A 125 8.42 5.26 -26.07
C ARG A 125 8.54 4.03 -25.18
N ASP A 126 9.77 3.58 -24.98
CA ASP A 126 10.10 2.53 -24.01
C ASP A 126 10.08 3.06 -22.57
N THR A 127 9.77 2.17 -21.64
CA THR A 127 9.80 2.45 -20.20
C THR A 127 11.21 2.31 -19.64
N LEU A 128 11.63 3.26 -18.80
CA LEU A 128 12.87 3.22 -18.05
C LEU A 128 12.62 2.50 -16.70
N TRP A 129 12.96 1.21 -16.64
CA TRP A 129 12.68 0.36 -15.49
C TRP A 129 13.71 0.49 -14.35
N ASP A 130 14.87 1.04 -14.63
CA ASP A 130 15.97 1.27 -13.68
C ASP A 130 15.58 2.22 -12.54
N GLN A 131 14.57 3.06 -12.77
CA GLN A 131 14.04 4.01 -11.78
C GLN A 131 12.78 3.51 -11.06
N MET A 132 12.43 2.22 -11.20
CA MET A 132 11.23 1.67 -10.58
C MET A 132 11.34 1.66 -9.05
N VAL A 133 10.40 2.35 -8.39
CA VAL A 133 10.21 2.29 -6.94
C VAL A 133 9.05 1.34 -6.63
N ASN A 134 9.28 0.35 -5.75
CA ASN A 134 8.26 -0.61 -5.34
C ASN A 134 8.33 -0.82 -3.82
N ILE A 135 7.24 -0.54 -3.12
CA ILE A 135 7.19 -0.59 -1.65
C ILE A 135 5.88 -1.21 -1.14
N HIS A 136 5.99 -2.00 -0.07
CA HIS A 136 4.85 -2.50 0.68
C HIS A 136 4.48 -1.52 1.80
N HIS A 137 3.21 -1.43 2.15
CA HIS A 137 2.73 -0.54 3.24
C HIS A 137 1.81 -1.24 4.25
N ASN A 138 1.62 -2.56 4.12
CA ASN A 138 0.87 -3.42 5.03
C ASN A 138 1.60 -4.76 5.16
N TYR A 139 2.49 -4.89 6.13
CA TYR A 139 3.31 -6.09 6.33
C TYR A 139 3.96 -6.11 7.71
N CYS A 140 4.60 -7.23 8.04
CA CYS A 140 5.43 -7.38 9.22
C CYS A 140 6.79 -7.96 8.81
N GLU A 141 7.88 -7.45 9.38
CA GLU A 141 9.24 -7.89 9.06
C GLU A 141 10.11 -7.90 10.32
N CYS A 142 11.06 -8.84 10.39
CA CYS A 142 12.02 -8.92 11.50
C CYS A 142 13.18 -7.95 11.23
N GLU A 143 13.35 -6.97 12.09
CA GLU A 143 14.34 -5.90 11.93
C GLU A 143 15.07 -5.62 13.24
N GLN A 144 16.33 -5.19 13.13
CA GLN A 144 17.09 -4.69 14.25
C GLN A 144 16.47 -3.36 14.71
N CYS A 145 15.93 -3.34 15.92
CA CYS A 145 15.19 -2.21 16.48
C CYS A 145 15.85 -1.71 17.75
N ARG A 146 16.04 -0.40 17.83
CA ARG A 146 16.43 0.29 19.06
C ARG A 146 15.19 0.82 19.75
N TYR A 147 15.07 0.61 21.07
CA TYR A 147 13.96 1.13 21.86
C TYR A 147 14.39 1.39 23.30
N TYR A 148 13.65 2.26 24.00
CA TYR A 148 13.86 2.50 25.42
C TYR A 148 12.97 1.57 26.24
N ASP A 149 13.59 0.71 27.04
CA ASP A 149 12.90 -0.17 27.97
C ASP A 149 12.77 0.52 29.33
N GLY A 150 11.55 0.97 29.65
CA GLY A 150 11.23 1.60 30.93
C GLY A 150 11.21 0.64 32.13
N SER A 151 11.34 -0.68 31.91
CA SER A 151 11.43 -1.63 33.01
C SER A 151 12.83 -1.64 33.65
N GLY A 152 12.89 -1.88 34.96
CA GLY A 152 14.15 -2.15 35.66
C GLY A 152 15.18 -1.01 35.70
N GLY A 153 14.75 0.26 35.64
CA GLY A 153 15.65 1.42 35.76
C GLY A 153 15.89 2.21 34.47
N GLY A 154 15.30 1.81 33.35
CA GLY A 154 15.29 2.62 32.13
C GLY A 154 16.59 2.52 31.33
N GLN A 155 16.61 1.68 30.31
CA GLN A 155 17.79 1.54 29.45
C GLN A 155 17.43 1.43 27.97
N TRP A 156 18.29 1.96 27.12
CA TRP A 156 18.22 1.71 25.68
C TRP A 156 18.62 0.27 25.40
N ARG A 157 17.81 -0.42 24.60
CA ARG A 157 18.05 -1.77 24.11
C ARG A 157 18.07 -1.78 22.59
N GLU A 158 18.75 -2.78 22.05
CA GLU A 158 18.76 -3.07 20.62
C GLU A 158 18.61 -4.57 20.40
N GLU A 159 17.58 -4.99 19.68
CA GLU A 159 17.33 -6.40 19.38
C GLU A 159 16.50 -6.60 18.11
N GLN A 160 16.41 -7.85 17.65
CA GLN A 160 15.57 -8.23 16.53
C GLN A 160 14.10 -8.27 16.95
N LEU A 161 13.31 -7.35 16.42
CA LEU A 161 11.87 -7.24 16.67
C LEU A 161 11.08 -7.38 15.36
N TRP A 162 9.84 -7.84 15.48
CA TRP A 162 8.90 -7.86 14.37
C TRP A 162 8.20 -6.50 14.26
N VAL A 163 8.58 -5.71 13.26
CA VAL A 163 8.02 -4.40 12.97
C VAL A 163 6.77 -4.57 12.11
N THR A 164 5.60 -4.27 12.68
CA THR A 164 4.33 -4.24 11.93
C THR A 164 4.11 -2.87 11.34
N ARG A 165 4.05 -2.78 10.01
CA ARG A 165 3.67 -1.56 9.29
C ARG A 165 2.27 -1.73 8.73
N LYS A 166 1.34 -0.89 9.18
CA LYS A 166 -0.05 -0.82 8.66
C LYS A 166 -0.36 0.62 8.27
N GLY A 167 -0.42 0.89 6.97
CA GLY A 167 -0.53 2.26 6.45
C GLY A 167 0.76 3.08 6.65
N ALA A 168 1.90 2.40 6.77
CA ALA A 168 3.24 2.97 6.91
C ALA A 168 4.21 2.22 6.00
N THR A 169 5.32 2.85 5.61
CA THR A 169 6.32 2.30 4.70
C THR A 169 7.70 2.33 5.33
N SER A 170 8.61 1.47 4.86
CA SER A 170 10.03 1.58 5.18
C SER A 170 10.62 2.89 4.65
N ALA A 171 11.46 3.51 5.47
CA ALA A 171 12.17 4.78 5.24
C ALA A 171 13.63 4.65 5.69
N LYS A 172 14.24 3.49 5.43
CA LYS A 172 15.66 3.24 5.68
C LYS A 172 16.51 4.29 4.98
N SER A 173 17.65 4.62 5.57
CA SER A 173 18.53 5.67 5.04
C SER A 173 18.84 5.41 3.56
N GLY A 174 18.52 6.37 2.70
CA GLY A 174 18.77 6.30 1.26
C GLY A 174 17.71 5.56 0.44
N GLN A 175 16.78 4.83 1.07
CA GLN A 175 15.75 4.03 0.40
C GLN A 175 14.69 4.93 -0.25
N LEU A 176 14.41 4.71 -1.54
CA LEU A 176 13.29 5.38 -2.20
C LEU A 176 11.94 4.78 -1.76
N GLY A 177 10.95 5.65 -1.60
CA GLY A 177 9.57 5.31 -1.28
C GLY A 177 8.59 6.16 -2.07
N ILE A 178 7.30 5.85 -1.94
CA ILE A 178 6.22 6.57 -2.61
C ILE A 178 5.13 6.88 -1.59
N ILE A 179 4.70 8.15 -1.54
CA ILE A 179 3.62 8.62 -0.68
C ILE A 179 2.44 9.06 -1.57
N PRO A 180 1.51 8.15 -1.92
CA PRO A 180 0.29 8.49 -2.63
C PRO A 180 -0.61 9.47 -1.87
N GLY A 181 -1.14 10.45 -2.61
CA GLY A 181 -2.26 11.27 -2.16
C GLY A 181 -3.61 10.67 -2.51
N SER A 182 -4.45 11.50 -3.12
CA SER A 182 -5.77 11.17 -3.64
C SER A 182 -5.78 11.37 -5.16
N MET A 183 -6.89 11.01 -5.83
CA MET A 183 -7.07 11.08 -7.29
C MET A 183 -6.77 12.47 -7.91
N GLY A 184 -6.65 13.53 -7.11
CA GLY A 184 -6.40 14.89 -7.61
C GLY A 184 -5.44 15.75 -6.79
N THR A 185 -4.70 15.18 -5.84
CA THR A 185 -3.75 15.94 -5.00
C THR A 185 -2.29 15.63 -5.30
N GLY A 186 -2.02 14.69 -6.22
CA GLY A 186 -0.66 14.24 -6.51
C GLY A 186 -0.09 13.28 -5.46
N SER A 187 1.16 12.91 -5.67
CA SER A 187 1.93 11.93 -4.90
C SER A 187 3.37 12.43 -4.74
N TYR A 188 4.14 11.84 -3.83
CA TYR A 188 5.57 12.15 -3.68
C TYR A 188 6.43 10.91 -3.88
N ILE A 189 7.55 11.05 -4.59
CA ILE A 189 8.70 10.16 -4.44
C ILE A 189 9.55 10.74 -3.32
N VAL A 190 9.91 9.89 -2.36
CA VAL A 190 10.66 10.29 -1.17
C VAL A 190 11.88 9.41 -0.99
N ARG A 191 12.86 9.90 -0.22
CA ARG A 191 13.99 9.09 0.24
C ARG A 191 14.01 9.07 1.77
N GLY A 192 14.17 7.87 2.32
CA GLY A 192 14.25 7.66 3.76
C GLY A 192 15.49 8.28 4.38
N LYS A 193 15.32 8.91 5.55
CA LYS A 193 16.42 9.45 6.36
C LYS A 193 16.93 8.45 7.41
N GLY A 194 16.29 7.30 7.55
CA GLY A 194 16.71 6.24 8.47
C GLY A 194 16.56 6.60 9.95
N GLN A 195 15.56 7.42 10.32
CA GLN A 195 15.31 7.83 11.70
C GLN A 195 15.06 6.60 12.61
N PRO A 196 15.95 6.30 13.57
CA PRO A 196 15.80 5.15 14.47
C PRO A 196 14.54 5.16 15.35
N ASP A 197 14.07 6.33 15.79
CA ASP A 197 12.93 6.46 16.70
C ASP A 197 11.60 6.06 16.03
N SER A 198 11.52 6.13 14.70
CA SER A 198 10.38 5.62 13.92
C SER A 198 10.60 4.19 13.44
N TRP A 199 11.63 3.51 13.94
CA TRP A 199 12.16 2.26 13.37
C TRP A 199 12.29 2.34 11.85
N GLN A 200 12.88 3.45 11.41
CA GLN A 200 13.14 3.76 10.00
C GLN A 200 11.87 3.61 9.15
N SER A 201 10.76 4.16 9.62
CA SER A 201 9.47 4.12 8.93
C SER A 201 8.91 5.52 8.68
N CYS A 202 8.03 5.66 7.70
CA CYS A 202 7.31 6.89 7.39
C CYS A 202 5.84 6.60 7.02
N SER A 203 5.05 7.65 6.78
CA SER A 203 3.64 7.49 6.36
C SER A 203 3.55 6.81 4.99
N HIS A 204 2.47 6.08 4.67
CA HIS A 204 2.27 5.59 3.29
C HIS A 204 1.49 6.56 2.40
N GLY A 205 0.77 7.55 2.95
CA GLY A 205 -0.15 8.36 2.16
C GLY A 205 -0.96 9.35 3.00
N ALA A 206 -1.81 10.13 2.36
CA ALA A 206 -2.59 11.20 3.01
C ALA A 206 -3.48 10.68 4.17
N GLY A 207 -4.02 9.48 4.02
CA GLY A 207 -5.02 8.93 4.94
C GLY A 207 -6.38 9.61 4.80
N ARG A 208 -7.44 8.88 5.13
CA ARG A 208 -8.81 9.36 4.95
C ARG A 208 -9.18 10.35 6.06
N SER A 209 -9.86 11.44 5.69
CA SER A 209 -10.51 12.38 6.63
C SER A 209 -11.94 11.95 6.97
N MET A 210 -12.56 11.12 6.12
CA MET A 210 -13.92 10.60 6.32
C MET A 210 -14.06 9.14 5.89
N SER A 211 -15.05 8.45 6.48
CA SER A 211 -15.39 7.09 6.07
C SER A 211 -15.92 7.05 4.64
N ARG A 212 -15.87 5.87 4.01
CA ARG A 212 -16.41 5.68 2.64
C ARG A 212 -17.89 6.03 2.56
N SER A 213 -18.67 5.56 3.53
CA SER A 213 -20.10 5.87 3.60
C SER A 213 -20.37 7.36 3.80
N ALA A 214 -19.54 8.06 4.59
CA ALA A 214 -19.67 9.51 4.74
C ALA A 214 -19.33 10.23 3.43
N ALA A 215 -18.28 9.81 2.73
CA ALA A 215 -17.91 10.37 1.44
C ALA A 215 -19.03 10.17 0.40
N PHE A 216 -19.63 8.98 0.29
CA PHE A 216 -20.77 8.75 -0.58
C PHE A 216 -22.00 9.60 -0.24
N ARG A 217 -22.18 10.00 1.02
CA ARG A 217 -23.30 10.89 1.40
C ARG A 217 -23.01 12.36 1.10
N ASN A 218 -21.77 12.78 1.29
CA ASN A 218 -21.43 14.21 1.32
C ASN A 218 -20.73 14.71 0.05
N VAL A 219 -20.13 13.82 -0.74
CA VAL A 219 -19.46 14.19 -1.99
C VAL A 219 -20.47 14.13 -3.13
N ASP A 220 -20.80 15.31 -3.66
CA ASP A 220 -21.60 15.43 -4.87
C ASP A 220 -20.76 15.02 -6.11
N PRO A 221 -21.28 14.11 -6.97
CA PRO A 221 -20.56 13.65 -8.17
C PRO A 221 -20.19 14.78 -9.14
N LYS A 222 -21.03 15.81 -9.30
CA LYS A 222 -20.74 16.92 -10.22
C LYS A 222 -19.59 17.78 -9.70
N THR A 223 -19.57 18.04 -8.39
CA THR A 223 -18.48 18.74 -7.71
C THR A 223 -17.18 17.99 -7.86
N PHE A 224 -17.19 16.67 -7.65
CA PHE A 224 -16.02 15.82 -7.86
C PHE A 224 -15.53 15.87 -9.32
N ALA A 225 -16.43 15.74 -10.30
CA ALA A 225 -16.07 15.83 -11.71
C ALA A 225 -15.51 17.22 -12.09
N GLY A 226 -16.08 18.29 -11.52
CA GLY A 226 -15.58 19.66 -11.66
C GLY A 226 -14.13 19.78 -11.17
N HIS A 227 -13.82 19.26 -9.98
CA HIS A 227 -12.47 19.30 -9.43
C HIS A 227 -11.43 18.56 -10.29
N MET A 228 -11.82 17.42 -10.88
CA MET A 228 -10.95 16.67 -11.79
C MET A 228 -10.72 17.44 -13.09
N LYS A 229 -11.79 18.02 -13.66
CA LYS A 229 -11.74 18.82 -14.89
C LYS A 229 -10.89 20.09 -14.73
N GLU A 230 -11.05 20.81 -13.63
CA GLU A 230 -10.26 22.02 -13.32
C GLU A 230 -8.76 21.73 -13.26
N ARG A 231 -8.38 20.51 -12.87
CA ARG A 231 -6.99 20.05 -12.80
C ARG A 231 -6.50 19.39 -14.10
N GLY A 232 -7.36 19.29 -15.11
CA GLY A 232 -7.03 18.65 -16.39
C GLY A 232 -6.80 17.14 -16.28
N ILE A 233 -7.32 16.48 -15.24
CA ILE A 233 -7.09 15.06 -15.01
C ILE A 233 -8.10 14.24 -15.81
N VAL A 234 -7.60 13.34 -16.66
CA VAL A 234 -8.41 12.35 -17.37
C VAL A 234 -8.74 11.20 -16.43
N TRP A 235 -10.01 10.86 -16.32
CA TRP A 235 -10.48 9.77 -15.47
C TRP A 235 -11.78 9.20 -16.02
N ASP A 236 -12.16 8.01 -15.59
CA ASP A 236 -13.42 7.39 -16.04
C ASP A 236 -14.63 7.96 -15.27
N SER A 237 -15.18 9.06 -15.79
CA SER A 237 -16.33 9.73 -15.21
C SER A 237 -17.60 8.88 -15.20
N ASN A 238 -17.69 7.81 -15.99
CA ASN A 238 -18.85 6.91 -15.97
C ASN A 238 -18.97 6.15 -14.64
N TYR A 239 -17.88 6.06 -13.89
CA TYR A 239 -17.84 5.43 -12.58
C TYR A 239 -17.79 6.44 -11.42
N ALA A 240 -18.10 7.72 -11.66
CA ALA A 240 -18.14 8.76 -10.64
C ALA A 240 -18.88 8.33 -9.36
N ASP A 241 -20.07 7.75 -9.52
CA ASP A 241 -20.90 7.31 -8.40
C ASP A 241 -20.29 6.15 -7.59
N LYS A 242 -19.38 5.39 -8.20
CA LYS A 242 -18.69 4.25 -7.57
C LYS A 242 -17.37 4.62 -6.91
N VAL A 243 -16.76 5.74 -7.32
CA VAL A 243 -15.40 6.12 -6.90
C VAL A 243 -15.34 7.46 -6.16
N ARG A 244 -16.47 8.15 -5.98
CA ARG A 244 -16.52 9.41 -5.23
C ARG A 244 -16.16 9.28 -3.74
N ASP A 245 -16.15 8.07 -3.19
CA ASP A 245 -15.59 7.84 -1.86
C ASP A 245 -14.07 8.05 -1.81
N GLU A 246 -13.43 8.14 -2.97
CA GLU A 246 -12.00 8.34 -3.15
C GLU A 246 -11.67 9.74 -3.70
N ALA A 247 -12.66 10.63 -3.76
CA ALA A 247 -12.49 12.02 -4.15
C ALA A 247 -11.48 12.75 -3.25
N PRO A 248 -10.77 13.78 -3.75
CA PRO A 248 -9.79 14.54 -2.97
C PRO A 248 -10.28 15.02 -1.60
N MET A 249 -11.55 15.42 -1.51
CA MET A 249 -12.19 15.89 -0.29
C MET A 249 -12.29 14.81 0.81
N ALA A 250 -12.21 13.52 0.45
CA ALA A 250 -12.27 12.40 1.40
C ALA A 250 -10.94 12.11 2.10
N TYR A 251 -9.87 12.80 1.71
CA TYR A 251 -8.51 12.63 2.21
C TYR A 251 -8.03 13.84 3.01
N LYS A 252 -7.03 13.63 3.85
CA LYS A 252 -6.32 14.74 4.52
C LYS A 252 -5.43 15.47 3.50
N ASP A 253 -5.02 16.68 3.85
CA ASP A 253 -4.02 17.41 3.07
C ASP A 253 -2.68 16.67 3.10
N LEU A 254 -2.24 16.19 1.94
CA LEU A 254 -0.97 15.48 1.77
C LEU A 254 0.23 16.39 2.13
N GLY A 255 0.13 17.70 1.90
CA GLY A 255 1.14 18.67 2.29
C GLY A 255 1.33 18.74 3.81
N VAL A 256 0.25 18.64 4.60
CA VAL A 256 0.35 18.52 6.07
C VAL A 256 1.07 17.23 6.46
N VAL A 257 0.71 16.11 5.82
CA VAL A 257 1.34 14.81 6.07
C VAL A 257 2.84 14.88 5.79
N MET A 258 3.26 15.53 4.71
CA MET A 258 4.70 15.71 4.39
C MET A 258 5.40 16.64 5.38
N ARG A 259 4.78 17.74 5.80
CA ARG A 259 5.36 18.63 6.83
C ARG A 259 5.59 17.94 8.16
N ASN A 260 4.72 17.01 8.55
CA ASN A 260 4.80 16.30 9.83
C ASN A 260 5.84 15.16 9.87
N GLN A 261 6.57 14.91 8.78
CA GLN A 261 7.56 13.83 8.69
C GLN A 261 8.85 14.27 8.01
N GLN A 262 9.14 15.57 8.04
CA GLN A 262 10.36 16.14 7.44
C GLN A 262 11.65 15.56 8.04
N ASP A 263 11.60 15.03 9.25
CA ASP A 263 12.67 14.31 9.94
C ASP A 263 12.81 12.84 9.46
N LEU A 264 11.76 12.25 8.89
CA LEU A 264 11.72 10.85 8.45
C LEU A 264 12.14 10.67 6.99
N VAL A 265 11.80 11.64 6.13
CA VAL A 265 12.04 11.56 4.68
C VAL A 265 12.46 12.90 4.07
N GLU A 266 13.15 12.84 2.93
CA GLU A 266 13.31 13.95 2.00
C GLU A 266 12.41 13.76 0.78
N VAL A 267 11.89 14.85 0.22
CA VAL A 267 11.15 14.83 -1.04
C VAL A 267 12.14 14.80 -2.20
N VAL A 268 11.97 13.84 -3.10
CA VAL A 268 12.77 13.70 -4.32
C VAL A 268 12.01 14.26 -5.52
N HIS A 269 10.74 13.86 -5.67
CA HIS A 269 9.86 14.35 -6.74
C HIS A 269 8.45 14.61 -6.23
N TYR A 270 7.78 15.60 -6.81
CA TYR A 270 6.34 15.80 -6.65
C TYR A 270 5.62 15.41 -7.94
N LEU A 271 4.69 14.46 -7.84
CA LEU A 271 4.02 13.85 -8.98
C LEU A 271 2.58 14.35 -9.09
N GLN A 272 2.21 14.89 -10.25
CA GLN A 272 0.87 15.37 -10.53
C GLN A 272 0.16 14.45 -11.53
N PRO A 273 -1.11 14.09 -11.30
CA PRO A 273 -1.82 13.16 -12.18
C PRO A 273 -2.23 13.80 -13.51
N LEU A 274 -1.99 13.08 -14.60
CA LEU A 274 -2.56 13.33 -15.93
C LEU A 274 -3.77 12.42 -16.17
N ILE A 275 -3.61 11.14 -15.81
CA ILE A 275 -4.63 10.10 -15.96
C ILE A 275 -4.78 9.39 -14.63
N ASN A 276 -6.01 9.19 -14.17
CA ASN A 276 -6.33 8.34 -13.03
C ASN A 276 -7.38 7.29 -13.41
N MET A 277 -7.05 6.02 -13.16
CA MET A 277 -7.97 4.89 -13.29
C MET A 277 -8.13 4.19 -11.95
N LYS A 278 -9.36 4.11 -11.44
CA LYS A 278 -9.70 3.37 -10.22
C LYS A 278 -10.18 1.97 -10.56
N GLY A 279 -9.94 1.02 -9.67
CA GLY A 279 -10.65 -0.25 -9.72
C GLY A 279 -12.02 -0.13 -9.05
N TRP A 280 -12.99 -0.91 -9.52
CA TRP A 280 -14.33 -1.05 -8.94
C TRP A 280 -14.66 -2.53 -8.68
#